data_AF-A0A9D2LU12-F1
#
_entry.id   AF-A0A9D2LU12-F1
#
_cell.length_a   1.000
_cell.length_b   1.000
_cell.length_c   1.000
_cell.angle_alpha   90.00
_cell.angle_beta   90.00
_cell.angle_gamma   90.00
#
_symmetry.space_group_name_H-M   'P 1'
#
loop_
_entity.id
_entity.type
_entity.pdbx_description
1 polymer ?
#
loop_
_entity_poly.entity_id
_entity_poly.type
_entity_poly.pdbx_seq_one_letter_code
_entity_poly.pdbx_strand_id
1 'polypeptide(L)'
;DDSRELLDAICCYFYENREFYAKTFRIEGQNSFSDYFCSVVHRILAEQLSDIFPAEDPIDPYAEFYTDAIVCAIKKWLSKKDCIPPLEFSQFIQEAF
;
A
#
# COMPACT_ATOMS: atom_id res chain seq x y z
N ASP A 1 9.72 9.39 10.71
CA ASP A 1 9.88 10.26 9.54
C ASP A 1 10.13 9.43 8.28
N ASP A 2 11.04 8.46 8.32
CA ASP A 2 11.40 7.57 7.20
C ASP A 2 10.22 6.83 6.52
N SER A 3 9.23 6.35 7.29
CA SER A 3 8.07 5.64 6.73
C SER A 3 7.20 6.53 5.84
N ARG A 4 7.13 7.83 6.16
CA ARG A 4 6.40 8.82 5.37
C ARG A 4 7.13 9.11 4.06
N GLU A 5 8.44 9.34 4.14
CA GLU A 5 9.26 9.55 2.94
C GLU A 5 9.22 8.35 1.99
N LEU A 6 9.21 7.13 2.55
CA LEU A 6 9.06 5.90 1.77
C LEU A 6 7.69 5.84 1.07
N LEU A 7 6.60 6.15 1.77
CA LEU A 7 5.27 6.16 1.16
C LEU A 7 5.16 7.20 0.05
N ASP A 8 5.66 8.43 0.30
CA ASP A 8 5.69 9.51 -0.69
C ASP A 8 6.48 9.07 -1.94
N ALA A 9 7.66 8.47 -1.76
CA ALA A 9 8.48 7.96 -2.85
C ALA A 9 7.78 6.86 -3.66
N ILE A 10 7.13 5.90 -2.98
CA ILE A 10 6.37 4.82 -3.63
C ILE A 10 5.19 5.38 -4.43
N CYS A 11 4.43 6.31 -3.85
CA CYS A 11 3.32 6.97 -4.53
C CYS A 11 3.81 7.75 -5.76
N CYS A 12 4.86 8.56 -5.65
CA CYS A 12 5.44 9.27 -6.79
C CYS A 12 5.87 8.29 -7.89
N TYR A 13 6.60 7.23 -7.53
CA TYR A 13 7.07 6.24 -8.50
C TYR A 13 5.92 5.50 -9.20
N PHE A 14 4.87 5.12 -8.47
CA PHE A 14 3.68 4.52 -9.07
C PHE A 14 2.92 5.49 -9.97
N TYR A 15 2.86 6.77 -9.61
CA TYR A 15 2.18 7.79 -10.43
C TYR A 15 2.91 8.04 -11.75
N GLU A 16 4.23 8.20 -11.70
CA GLU A 16 5.08 8.35 -12.89
C GLU A 16 4.94 7.16 -13.85
N ASN A 17 4.76 5.96 -13.31
CA ASN A 17 4.63 4.71 -14.05
C ASN A 17 3.19 4.16 -14.06
N ARG A 18 2.17 5.04 -13.91
CA ARG A 18 0.80 4.60 -13.61
C ARG A 18 0.20 3.66 -14.65
N GLU A 19 0.45 3.88 -15.93
CA GLU A 19 -0.11 3.04 -16.99
C GLU A 19 0.45 1.61 -16.95
N PHE A 20 1.73 1.49 -16.58
CA PHE A 20 2.37 0.20 -16.37
C PHE A 20 1.77 -0.47 -15.14
N TYR A 21 1.81 0.18 -13.97
CA TYR A 21 1.34 -0.43 -12.74
C TYR A 21 -0.16 -0.72 -12.71
N ALA A 22 -1.00 0.13 -13.33
CA ALA A 22 -2.43 -0.14 -13.48
C ALA A 22 -2.72 -1.42 -14.29
N LYS A 23 -1.85 -1.79 -15.23
CA LYS A 23 -1.92 -3.06 -15.97
C LYS A 23 -1.31 -4.19 -15.15
N THR A 24 -0.13 -3.98 -14.57
CA THR A 24 0.60 -4.98 -13.78
C THR A 24 -0.21 -5.48 -12.58
N PHE A 25 -0.93 -4.58 -11.89
CA PHE A 25 -1.81 -4.96 -10.77
C PHE A 25 -3.07 -5.75 -11.19
N ARG A 26 -3.44 -5.75 -12.47
CA ARG A 26 -4.58 -6.54 -13.01
C ARG A 26 -4.18 -7.94 -13.46
N ILE A 27 -2.88 -8.23 -13.52
CA ILE A 27 -2.40 -9.57 -13.87
C ILE A 27 -2.68 -10.47 -12.68
N GLU A 28 -3.59 -11.43 -12.88
CA GLU A 28 -3.93 -12.47 -11.92
C GLU A 28 -3.20 -13.77 -12.30
N GLY A 29 -2.85 -14.57 -11.30
CA GLY A 29 -2.11 -15.82 -11.47
C GLY A 29 -1.14 -16.06 -10.31
N GLN A 30 -0.48 -17.22 -10.30
CA GLN A 30 0.52 -17.52 -9.28
C GLN A 30 1.71 -16.56 -9.39
N ASN A 31 2.20 -16.10 -8.24
CA ASN A 31 3.33 -15.15 -8.13
C ASN A 31 3.06 -13.84 -8.87
N SER A 32 1.82 -13.35 -8.83
CA SER A 32 1.51 -12.06 -9.42
C SER A 32 2.23 -10.93 -8.68
N PHE A 33 2.44 -9.81 -9.36
CA PHE A 33 2.96 -8.61 -8.69
C PHE A 33 2.04 -8.17 -7.55
N SER A 34 0.73 -8.38 -7.68
CA SER A 34 -0.24 -8.12 -6.60
C SER A 34 0.09 -8.93 -5.35
N ASP A 35 0.34 -10.23 -5.47
CA ASP A 35 0.64 -11.11 -4.32
C ASP A 35 1.94 -10.71 -3.63
N TYR A 36 2.97 -10.43 -4.44
CA TYR A 36 4.25 -9.93 -3.94
C TYR A 36 4.07 -8.60 -3.21
N PHE A 37 3.35 -7.65 -3.81
CA PHE A 37 3.13 -6.33 -3.22
C PHE A 37 2.31 -6.41 -1.93
N CYS A 38 1.24 -7.21 -1.88
CA CYS A 38 0.49 -7.48 -0.65
C CYS A 38 1.41 -8.03 0.44
N SER A 39 2.25 -9.02 0.12
CA SER A 39 3.18 -9.62 1.09
C SER A 39 4.19 -8.60 1.65
N VAL A 40 4.68 -7.69 0.80
CA VAL A 40 5.59 -6.62 1.24
C VAL A 40 4.90 -5.63 2.17
N VAL A 41 3.70 -5.17 1.81
CA VAL A 41 2.91 -4.23 2.63
C VAL A 41 2.55 -4.87 3.97
N HIS A 42 2.12 -6.14 3.96
CA HIS A 42 1.80 -6.89 5.17
C HIS A 42 2.97 -6.97 6.13
N ARG A 43 4.17 -7.30 5.63
CA ARG A 43 5.37 -7.38 6.48
C ARG A 43 5.69 -6.05 7.14
N ILE A 44 5.58 -4.94 6.40
CA ILE A 44 5.83 -3.59 6.95
C ILE A 44 4.80 -3.26 8.03
N LEU A 45 3.52 -3.51 7.76
CA LEU A 45 2.45 -3.21 8.71
C LEU A 45 2.51 -4.09 9.95
N ALA A 46 2.82 -5.38 9.82
CA ALA A 46 2.98 -6.27 10.96
C ALA A 46 4.08 -5.77 11.91
N GLU A 47 5.23 -5.38 11.36
CA GLU A 47 6.33 -4.79 12.14
C GLU A 47 5.91 -3.48 12.83
N GLN A 48 5.32 -2.54 12.08
CA GLN A 48 4.88 -1.25 12.63
C GLN A 48 3.78 -1.39 13.69
N LEU A 49 2.80 -2.26 13.45
CA LEU A 49 1.68 -2.45 14.38
C LEU A 49 2.13 -3.19 15.63
N SER A 50 3.11 -4.10 15.55
CA SER A 50 3.71 -4.71 16.74
C SER A 50 4.39 -3.69 17.64
N ASP A 51 5.06 -2.69 17.05
CA ASP A 51 5.70 -1.61 17.82
C ASP A 51 4.67 -0.69 18.49
N ILE A 52 3.54 -0.42 17.80
CA ILE A 52 2.47 0.46 18.29
C ILE A 52 1.60 -0.25 19.34
N PHE A 53 1.32 -1.54 19.14
CA PHE A 53 0.44 -2.36 19.97
C PHE A 53 1.19 -3.58 20.53
N PRO A 54 2.19 -3.39 21.41
CA PRO A 54 3.05 -4.47 21.89
C PRO A 54 2.33 -5.51 22.77
N ALA A 55 1.12 -5.20 23.22
CA ALA A 55 0.28 -6.11 24.01
C ALA A 55 -0.70 -6.92 23.15
N GLU A 56 -0.82 -6.61 21.87
CA GLU A 56 -1.77 -7.28 20.97
C GLU A 56 -1.10 -8.49 20.31
N ASP A 57 -1.61 -9.69 20.63
CA ASP A 57 -1.16 -10.96 20.08
C ASP A 57 -2.39 -11.86 19.82
N PRO A 58 -2.71 -12.18 18.54
CA PRO A 58 -1.90 -11.96 17.34
C PRO A 58 -2.13 -10.57 16.69
N ILE A 59 -1.05 -9.94 16.24
CA ILE A 59 -1.10 -8.69 15.45
C ILE A 59 -1.51 -8.93 13.98
N ASP A 60 -1.34 -10.16 13.50
CA ASP A 60 -1.47 -10.57 12.09
C ASP A 60 -2.83 -10.19 11.45
N PRO A 61 -4.01 -10.38 12.11
CA PRO A 61 -5.29 -10.00 11.53
C PRO A 61 -5.44 -8.49 11.30
N TYR A 62 -4.80 -7.66 12.14
CA TYR A 62 -4.80 -6.22 11.97
C TYR A 62 -3.92 -5.84 10.78
N ALA A 63 -2.73 -6.43 10.69
CA ALA A 63 -1.82 -6.22 9.56
C ALA A 63 -2.47 -6.65 8.23
N GLU A 64 -3.18 -7.77 8.19
CA GLU A 64 -3.96 -8.24 7.04
C GLU A 64 -5.03 -7.22 6.63
N PHE A 65 -5.84 -6.74 7.59
CA PHE A 65 -6.88 -5.75 7.33
C PHE A 65 -6.32 -4.46 6.71
N TYR A 66 -5.27 -3.89 7.30
CA TYR A 66 -4.65 -2.67 6.80
C TYR A 66 -3.95 -2.88 5.44
N THR A 67 -3.37 -4.07 5.22
CA THR A 67 -2.77 -4.44 3.93
C THR A 67 -3.80 -4.41 2.83
N ASP A 68 -4.93 -5.08 3.03
CA ASP A 68 -6.01 -5.14 2.05
C ASP A 68 -6.54 -3.75 1.74
N ALA A 69 -6.74 -2.91 2.75
CA ALA A 69 -7.23 -1.56 2.59
C ALA A 69 -6.25 -0.69 1.78
N ILE A 70 -4.96 -0.70 2.12
CA ILE A 70 -3.92 0.10 1.44
C ILE A 70 -3.72 -0.37 0.00
N VAL A 71 -3.56 -1.67 -0.23
CA VAL A 71 -3.35 -2.21 -1.59
C VAL A 71 -4.58 -1.95 -2.46
N CYS A 72 -5.79 -2.12 -1.91
CA CYS A 72 -7.03 -1.79 -2.61
C CYS A 72 -7.09 -0.30 -2.99
N ALA A 73 -6.72 0.60 -2.06
CA ALA A 73 -6.67 2.03 -2.31
C ALA A 73 -5.69 2.37 -3.44
N ILE A 74 -4.47 1.82 -3.42
CA ILE A 74 -3.44 2.03 -4.46
C ILE A 74 -3.94 1.53 -5.82
N LYS A 75 -4.48 0.31 -5.89
CA LYS A 75 -5.02 -0.27 -7.14
C LYS A 75 -6.12 0.62 -7.75
N LYS A 76 -7.04 1.09 -6.91
CA LYS A 76 -8.13 1.99 -7.33
C LYS A 76 -7.60 3.34 -7.77
N TRP A 77 -6.66 3.91 -7.03
CA TRP A 77 -6.04 5.18 -7.35
C TRP A 77 -5.35 5.15 -8.72
N LEU A 78 -4.52 4.13 -8.99
CA LEU A 78 -3.85 3.97 -10.28
C LEU A 78 -4.79 3.69 -11.45
N SER A 79 -5.98 3.15 -11.19
CA SER A 79 -6.97 2.85 -12.22
C SER A 79 -7.85 4.06 -12.62
N LYS A 80 -7.82 5.16 -11.86
CA LYS A 80 -8.60 6.36 -12.16
C LYS A 80 -7.91 7.22 -13.22
N LYS A 81 -8.68 7.69 -14.21
CA LYS A 81 -8.18 8.57 -15.28
C LYS A 81 -7.66 9.91 -14.72
N ASP A 82 -8.47 10.51 -13.85
CA ASP A 82 -8.19 11.74 -13.10
C ASP A 82 -7.85 11.38 -11.64
N CYS A 83 -6.76 10.65 -11.44
CA CYS A 83 -6.27 10.34 -10.11
C CYS A 83 -5.62 11.59 -9.47
N ILE A 84 -5.85 11.77 -8.16
CA ILE A 84 -5.23 12.86 -7.41
C ILE A 84 -3.69 12.73 -7.43
N PRO A 85 -2.94 13.83 -7.30
CA PRO A 85 -1.48 13.81 -7.24
C PRO A 85 -0.93 12.83 -6.20
N PRO A 86 0.28 12.27 -6.41
CA PRO A 86 0.84 11.24 -5.54
C PRO A 86 1.01 11.66 -4.08
N LEU A 87 1.39 12.91 -3.84
CA LEU A 87 1.55 13.44 -2.48
C LEU A 87 0.22 13.70 -1.77
N GLU A 88 -0.83 14.04 -2.51
CA GLU A 88 -2.18 14.15 -1.95
C GLU A 88 -2.71 12.75 -1.60
N PHE A 89 -2.41 11.75 -2.42
CA PHE A 89 -2.78 10.36 -2.14
C PHE A 89 -2.01 9.77 -0.96
N SER A 90 -0.69 10.00 -0.86
CA SER A 90 0.09 9.52 0.29
C SER A 90 -0.34 10.19 1.59
N GLN A 91 -0.66 11.48 1.56
CA GLN A 91 -1.25 12.18 2.70
C GLN A 91 -2.60 11.57 3.10
N PHE A 92 -3.48 11.28 2.14
CA PHE A 92 -4.75 10.59 2.43
C PHE A 92 -4.53 9.24 3.11
N ILE A 93 -3.56 8.43 2.65
CA ILE A 93 -3.24 7.14 3.28
C ILE A 93 -2.75 7.33 4.72
N GLN A 94 -1.92 8.34 5.00
CA GLN A 94 -1.45 8.63 6.36
C GLN A 94 -2.54 9.13 7.30
N GLU A 95 -3.54 9.85 6.79
CA GLU A 95 -4.66 10.35 7.60
C GLU A 95 -5.73 9.27 7.84
N ALA A 96 -5.87 8.33 6.90
CA ALA A 96 -6.85 7.26 6.97
C ALA A 96 -6.42 6.08 7.86
N PHE A 97 -5.12 5.92 8.11
CA PHE A 97 -4.52 4.76 8.78
C PHE A 97 -3.56 5.17 9.88
#